data_AF-A0A9X8E4D7-F1
#
_entry.id   AF-A0A9X8E4D7-F1
#
_cell.length_a   1.000
_cell.length_b   1.000
_cell.length_c   1.000
_cell.angle_alpha   90.00
_cell.angle_beta   90.00
_cell.angle_gamma   90.00
#
_symmetry.space_group_name_H-M   'P 1'
#
loop_
_entity.id
_entity.type
_entity.pdbx_description
1 polymer ?
#
loop_
_entity_poly.entity_id
_entity_poly.type
_entity_poly.pdbx_seq_one_letter_code
_entity_poly.pdbx_strand_id
1 'polypeptide(L)'
;DLTSIQRHLFGYALDNGTVGVYKNSHRVWRVKSKNIPTSITAFDINGDGELEVRGYLFEGNAPDGTSKDGGGAATSLLADEISAEEKEVQALIKAKAGLVGQLKAYENAGLKTTKGTNVRVATTTKIAITASTTISHENVELTVSTENESVIKMIVIFDYDAGIFDGESLVIRPATPAPKATVQLPTLKKNVAATLHFRVLVT
;
A
#
# COMPACT_ATOMS: atom_id res chain seq x y z
N ASP A 1 -2.02 6.93 -19.40
CA ASP A 1 -1.49 6.25 -20.61
C ASP A 1 -1.71 4.74 -20.60
N LEU A 2 -1.66 4.11 -21.77
CA LEU A 2 -1.83 2.67 -21.98
C LEU A 2 -0.75 2.17 -22.94
N THR A 3 -0.20 0.98 -22.69
CA THR A 3 0.66 0.25 -23.64
C THR A 3 0.18 -1.17 -23.83
N SER A 4 0.20 -1.66 -25.07
CA SER A 4 0.08 -3.10 -25.31
C SER A 4 1.37 -3.79 -24.88
N ILE A 5 1.24 -5.01 -24.36
CA ILE A 5 2.36 -5.91 -24.07
C ILE A 5 2.18 -7.11 -25.02
N GLN A 6 2.03 -8.34 -24.50
CA GLN A 6 1.72 -9.56 -25.26
C GLN A 6 0.63 -10.36 -24.54
N ARG A 7 0.04 -11.39 -25.17
CA ARG A 7 -0.87 -12.37 -24.54
C ARG A 7 -2.01 -11.77 -23.71
N HIS A 8 -2.68 -10.75 -24.26
CA HIS A 8 -3.78 -10.01 -23.62
C HIS A 8 -3.38 -9.24 -22.34
N LEU A 9 -2.09 -8.94 -22.20
CA LEU A 9 -1.60 -8.04 -21.18
C LEU A 9 -1.53 -6.60 -21.72
N PHE A 10 -1.97 -5.64 -20.91
CA PHE A 10 -1.81 -4.23 -21.18
C PHE A 10 -1.32 -3.50 -19.93
N GLY A 11 -0.33 -2.64 -20.12
CA GLY A 11 0.17 -1.75 -19.09
C GLY A 11 -0.65 -0.47 -19.05
N TYR A 12 -0.81 0.13 -17.87
CA TYR A 12 -1.50 1.40 -17.70
C TYR A 12 -0.79 2.29 -16.68
N ALA A 13 -0.93 3.59 -16.87
CA ALA A 13 -0.48 4.63 -15.94
C ALA A 13 -1.60 5.66 -15.68
N LEU A 14 -1.74 6.05 -14.42
CA LEU A 14 -2.71 7.04 -13.95
C LEU A 14 -2.00 8.30 -13.41
N ASP A 15 -2.70 9.42 -13.46
CA ASP A 15 -2.27 10.74 -12.95
C ASP A 15 -1.94 10.74 -11.45
N ASN A 16 -2.52 9.82 -10.70
CA ASN A 16 -2.23 9.66 -9.28
C ASN A 16 -0.89 8.94 -8.99
N GLY A 17 -0.07 8.65 -10.00
CA GLY A 17 1.21 7.97 -9.85
C GLY A 17 1.12 6.44 -9.83
N THR A 18 -0.05 5.87 -10.12
CA THR A 18 -0.24 4.42 -10.22
C THR A 18 0.22 3.92 -11.58
N VAL A 19 1.02 2.86 -11.56
CA VAL A 19 1.43 2.07 -12.72
C VAL A 19 1.00 0.62 -12.48
N GLY A 20 0.46 -0.06 -13.48
CA GLY A 20 0.10 -1.46 -13.34
C GLY A 20 -0.09 -2.19 -14.65
N VAL A 21 -0.41 -3.48 -14.53
CA VAL A 21 -0.68 -4.36 -15.66
C VAL A 21 -1.99 -5.10 -15.45
N TYR A 22 -2.81 -5.14 -16.48
CA TYR A 22 -3.98 -5.99 -16.58
C TYR A 22 -3.69 -7.17 -17.49
N LYS A 23 -4.37 -8.29 -17.23
CA LYS A 23 -4.54 -9.41 -18.14
C LYS A 23 -6.04 -9.61 -18.33
N ASN A 24 -6.55 -9.39 -19.54
CA ASN A 24 -7.99 -9.30 -19.80
C ASN A 24 -8.64 -8.27 -18.86
N SER A 25 -9.67 -8.66 -18.10
CA SER A 25 -10.36 -7.79 -17.13
C SER A 25 -9.78 -7.85 -15.72
N HIS A 26 -8.67 -8.56 -15.49
CA HIS A 26 -8.09 -8.76 -14.17
C HIS A 26 -6.77 -8.00 -14.01
N ARG A 27 -6.68 -7.17 -12.98
CA ARG A 27 -5.45 -6.47 -12.63
C ARG A 27 -4.46 -7.47 -12.02
N VAL A 28 -3.30 -7.65 -12.67
CA VAL A 28 -2.26 -8.60 -12.23
C VAL A 28 -1.45 -7.98 -11.09
N TRP A 29 -0.97 -6.75 -11.30
CA TRP A 29 -0.24 -6.00 -10.29
C TRP A 29 -0.40 -4.49 -10.53
N ARG A 30 -0.14 -3.72 -9.47
CA ARG A 30 0.03 -2.27 -9.53
C ARG A 30 1.05 -1.83 -8.48
N VAL A 31 1.73 -0.74 -8.77
CA VAL A 31 2.54 0.03 -7.84
C VAL A 31 2.09 1.49 -7.91
N LYS A 32 2.25 2.23 -6.82
CA LYS A 32 1.98 3.66 -6.79
C LYS A 32 3.20 4.39 -6.24
N SER A 33 3.56 5.49 -6.90
CA SER A 33 4.65 6.36 -6.48
C SER A 33 4.14 7.80 -6.30
N LYS A 34 4.96 8.67 -5.69
CA LYS A 34 4.66 10.11 -5.63
C LYS A 34 4.83 10.81 -6.97
N ASN A 35 5.62 10.22 -7.87
CA ASN A 35 5.91 10.79 -9.16
C ASN A 35 4.85 10.33 -10.17
N ILE A 36 4.44 11.25 -11.04
CA ILE A 36 3.42 11.00 -12.07
C ILE A 36 4.11 10.50 -13.34
N PRO A 37 3.78 9.30 -13.83
CA PRO A 37 4.29 8.81 -15.10
C PRO A 37 3.79 9.68 -16.26
N THR A 38 4.70 10.11 -17.12
CA THR A 38 4.39 10.92 -18.32
C THR A 38 4.32 10.09 -19.61
N SER A 39 4.83 8.86 -19.57
CA SER A 39 4.78 7.91 -20.68
C SER A 39 4.89 6.48 -20.16
N ILE A 40 4.46 5.51 -20.95
CA ILE A 40 4.58 4.07 -20.69
C ILE A 40 4.91 3.37 -21.99
N THR A 41 5.89 2.46 -21.98
CA THR A 41 6.18 1.58 -23.12
C THR A 41 6.58 0.19 -22.65
N ALA A 42 6.34 -0.80 -23.51
CA ALA A 42 6.72 -2.20 -23.30
C ALA A 42 7.86 -2.58 -24.25
N PHE A 43 8.90 -3.22 -23.74
CA PHE A 43 10.08 -3.63 -24.49
C PHE A 43 10.67 -4.90 -23.88
N ASP A 44 11.18 -5.81 -24.71
CA ASP A 44 11.89 -7.03 -24.29
C ASP A 44 13.35 -6.65 -24.00
N ILE A 45 13.66 -6.44 -22.72
CA ILE A 45 14.95 -5.89 -22.28
C ILE A 45 15.99 -7.00 -22.12
N ASN A 46 15.57 -8.20 -21.74
CA ASN A 46 16.46 -9.33 -21.46
C ASN A 46 16.62 -10.28 -22.66
N GLY A 47 15.86 -10.08 -23.73
CA GLY A 47 15.89 -10.90 -24.94
C GLY A 47 15.22 -12.27 -24.76
N ASP A 48 14.35 -12.44 -23.77
CA ASP A 48 13.67 -13.71 -23.50
C ASP A 48 12.39 -13.91 -24.34
N GLY A 49 12.02 -12.91 -25.15
CA GLY A 49 10.84 -12.90 -26.01
C GLY A 49 9.56 -12.41 -25.33
N GLU A 50 9.58 -12.13 -24.02
CA GLU A 50 8.48 -11.51 -23.28
C GLU A 50 8.74 -9.99 -23.14
N LEU A 51 7.72 -9.17 -23.41
CA LEU A 51 7.85 -7.72 -23.24
C LEU A 51 7.71 -7.35 -21.76
N GLU A 52 8.65 -6.57 -21.21
CA GLU A 52 8.53 -5.97 -19.89
C GLU A 52 8.14 -4.50 -19.93
N VAL A 53 7.67 -4.04 -18.78
CA VAL A 53 7.10 -2.70 -18.58
C VAL A 53 8.06 -1.91 -17.70
N ARG A 54 8.99 -1.15 -18.31
CA ARG A 54 10.01 -0.36 -17.57
C ARG A 54 10.12 1.12 -17.96
N GLY A 55 9.56 1.55 -19.09
CA GLY A 55 9.80 2.90 -19.63
C GLY A 55 8.81 3.96 -19.17
N TYR A 56 8.83 4.35 -17.89
CA TYR A 56 8.05 5.50 -17.41
C TYR A 56 8.95 6.67 -17.04
N LEU A 57 8.77 7.79 -17.74
CA LEU A 57 9.42 9.05 -17.40
C LEU A 57 8.59 9.80 -16.35
N PHE A 58 9.24 10.49 -15.42
CA PHE A 58 8.59 11.35 -14.43
C PHE A 58 8.87 12.82 -14.74
N GLU A 59 7.92 13.71 -14.45
CA GLU A 59 8.13 15.16 -14.59
C GLU A 59 9.40 15.59 -13.81
N GLY A 60 10.30 16.30 -14.48
CA GLY A 60 11.58 16.78 -13.93
C GLY A 60 12.83 16.02 -14.39
N ASN A 61 12.67 14.88 -15.08
CA ASN A 61 13.81 14.08 -15.57
C ASN A 61 14.08 14.26 -17.08
N ALA A 62 13.88 15.48 -17.60
CA ALA A 62 14.09 15.80 -19.01
C ALA A 62 15.54 15.48 -19.45
N PRO A 63 15.74 15.08 -20.72
CA PRO A 63 16.98 14.47 -21.19
C PRO A 63 18.02 15.55 -21.50
N ASP A 64 18.66 16.11 -20.48
CA ASP A 64 19.97 16.75 -20.65
C ASP A 64 21.09 15.79 -20.22
N GLY A 65 21.12 14.63 -20.89
CA GLY A 65 22.26 13.73 -21.10
C GLY A 65 23.17 13.31 -19.93
N THR A 66 22.88 13.68 -18.68
CA THR A 66 23.84 13.60 -17.57
C THR A 66 23.21 13.18 -16.24
N SER A 67 21.95 12.76 -16.23
CA SER A 67 21.31 12.15 -15.06
C SER A 67 21.82 10.73 -14.85
N LYS A 68 22.72 10.57 -13.86
CA LYS A 68 23.29 9.29 -13.40
C LYS A 68 22.26 8.30 -12.81
N ASP A 69 20.99 8.66 -12.71
CA ASP A 69 20.00 7.88 -11.96
C ASP A 69 18.79 7.41 -12.79
N GLY A 70 18.86 7.39 -14.13
CA GLY A 70 17.65 7.13 -14.95
C GLY A 70 17.78 6.25 -16.19
N GLY A 71 18.97 5.83 -16.60
CA GLY A 71 19.14 5.02 -17.80
C GLY A 71 20.51 4.37 -17.81
N GLY A 72 20.56 3.08 -17.50
CA GLY A 72 21.79 2.29 -17.66
C GLY A 72 22.17 2.26 -19.13
N ALA A 73 23.24 2.97 -19.48
CA ALA A 73 23.98 2.75 -20.71
C ALA A 73 24.47 1.29 -20.75
N ALA A 74 24.50 0.72 -21.95
CA ALA A 74 24.78 -0.69 -22.26
C ALA A 74 26.24 -1.15 -21.97
N THR A 75 26.80 -0.79 -20.83
CA THR A 75 28.15 -1.21 -20.39
C THR A 75 28.12 -1.61 -18.93
N SER A 76 27.66 -2.84 -18.64
CA SER A 76 28.17 -3.71 -17.56
C SER A 76 27.20 -4.86 -17.21
N LEU A 77 27.04 -5.83 -18.11
CA LEU A 77 26.19 -7.01 -17.87
C LEU A 77 26.75 -7.95 -16.78
N LEU A 78 28.02 -7.79 -16.35
CA LEU A 78 28.65 -8.65 -15.34
C LEU A 78 28.65 -8.07 -13.91
N ALA A 79 28.61 -6.73 -13.75
CA ALA A 79 28.50 -6.13 -12.42
C ALA A 79 27.06 -6.10 -11.87
N ASP A 80 26.07 -6.21 -12.77
CA ASP A 80 24.65 -6.20 -12.39
C ASP A 80 24.21 -7.49 -11.68
N GLU A 81 24.75 -8.66 -12.05
CA GLU A 81 24.45 -9.92 -11.37
C GLU A 81 25.02 -9.94 -9.94
N ILE A 82 26.28 -9.53 -9.77
CA ILE A 82 26.92 -9.41 -8.45
C ILE A 82 26.13 -8.39 -7.59
N SER A 83 25.71 -7.27 -8.18
CA SER A 83 24.90 -6.27 -7.47
C SER A 83 23.50 -6.76 -7.11
N ALA A 84 22.87 -7.57 -7.97
CA ALA A 84 21.57 -8.18 -7.70
C ALA A 84 21.66 -9.20 -6.57
N GLU A 85 22.70 -10.06 -6.59
CA GLU A 85 22.99 -11.01 -5.52
C GLU A 85 23.26 -10.28 -4.19
N GLU A 86 24.08 -9.22 -4.19
CA GLU A 86 24.33 -8.41 -3.00
C GLU A 86 23.04 -7.78 -2.43
N LYS A 87 22.16 -7.28 -3.31
CA LYS A 87 20.86 -6.72 -2.92
C LYS A 87 19.93 -7.78 -2.35
N GLU A 88 19.94 -8.98 -2.92
CA GLU A 88 19.18 -10.12 -2.40
C GLU A 88 19.70 -10.55 -1.02
N VAL A 89 21.03 -10.67 -0.86
CA VAL A 89 21.65 -10.96 0.44
C VAL A 89 21.28 -9.91 1.48
N GLN A 90 21.32 -8.61 1.13
CA GLN A 90 20.88 -7.54 2.04
C GLN A 90 19.40 -7.64 2.40
N ALA A 91 18.53 -7.96 1.43
CA ALA A 91 17.11 -8.17 1.67
C ALA A 91 16.86 -9.35 2.63
N LEU A 92 17.58 -10.46 2.43
CA LEU A 92 17.54 -11.64 3.30
C LEU A 92 18.07 -11.34 4.71
N ILE A 93 19.15 -10.58 4.84
CA ILE A 93 19.67 -10.14 6.16
C ILE A 93 18.63 -9.30 6.90
N LYS A 94 17.97 -8.35 6.20
CA LYS A 94 16.91 -7.53 6.78
C LYS A 94 15.70 -8.38 7.19
N ALA A 95 15.29 -9.34 6.34
CA ALA A 95 14.21 -10.28 6.66
C ALA A 95 14.55 -11.13 7.89
N LYS A 96 15.77 -11.69 7.96
CA LYS A 96 16.27 -12.44 9.11
C LYS A 96 16.26 -11.59 10.38
N ALA A 97 16.74 -10.35 10.32
CA ALA A 97 16.72 -9.44 11.47
C ALA A 97 15.29 -9.17 11.97
N GLY A 98 14.34 -9.01 11.05
CA GLY A 98 12.91 -8.87 11.35
C GLY A 98 12.34 -10.11 12.06
N LEU A 99 12.60 -11.30 11.52
CA LEU A 99 12.15 -12.58 12.11
C LEU A 99 12.76 -12.83 13.49
N VAL A 100 14.05 -12.53 13.68
CA VAL A 100 14.72 -12.63 14.99
C VAL A 100 14.08 -11.65 15.99
N GLY A 101 13.73 -10.44 15.57
CA GLY A 101 12.99 -9.49 16.41
C GLY A 101 11.61 -10.03 16.81
N GLN A 102 10.90 -10.65 15.87
CA GLN A 102 9.59 -11.24 16.13
C GLN A 102 9.66 -12.44 17.09
N LEU A 103 10.65 -13.33 16.94
CA LEU A 103 10.89 -14.45 17.86
C LEU A 103 11.14 -13.95 19.29
N LYS A 104 12.05 -12.97 19.46
CA LYS A 104 12.32 -12.34 20.76
C LYS A 104 11.05 -11.72 21.37
N ALA A 105 10.19 -11.11 20.54
CA ALA A 105 8.92 -10.56 21.01
C ALA A 105 7.97 -11.65 21.53
N TYR A 106 7.87 -12.80 20.85
CA TYR A 106 7.06 -13.93 21.31
C TYR A 106 7.61 -14.57 22.60
N GLU A 107 8.92 -14.76 22.71
CA GLU A 107 9.57 -15.25 23.92
C GLU A 107 9.28 -14.32 25.12
N ASN A 108 9.45 -13.01 24.92
CA ASN A 108 9.17 -11.99 25.93
C ASN A 108 7.68 -11.91 26.32
N ALA A 109 6.76 -12.16 25.38
CA ALA A 109 5.33 -12.20 25.66
C ALA A 109 4.95 -13.35 26.61
N GLY A 110 5.59 -14.52 26.46
CA GLY A 110 5.37 -15.72 27.27
C GLY A 110 5.89 -15.63 28.70
N LEU A 111 6.94 -14.84 28.93
CA LEU A 111 7.63 -14.78 30.24
C LEU A 111 6.83 -14.09 31.36
N LYS A 112 5.64 -13.50 31.09
CA LYS A 112 4.77 -12.75 32.04
C LYS A 112 5.48 -11.74 32.99
N THR A 113 6.76 -11.49 32.77
CA THR A 113 7.64 -10.70 33.63
C THR A 113 8.21 -9.59 32.77
N THR A 114 7.55 -8.44 32.80
CA THR A 114 8.13 -7.21 32.29
C THR A 114 7.64 -6.07 33.16
N LYS A 115 8.50 -5.62 34.07
CA LYS A 115 8.41 -4.29 34.67
C LYS A 115 8.62 -3.28 33.54
N GLY A 116 7.55 -2.90 32.86
CA GLY A 116 7.59 -1.93 31.78
C GLY A 116 6.19 -1.46 31.41
N THR A 117 6.08 -0.21 31.03
CA THR A 117 4.93 0.54 30.52
C THR A 117 4.31 -0.02 29.21
N ASN A 118 4.50 -1.32 28.94
CA ASN A 118 3.96 -1.98 27.76
C ASN A 118 2.45 -2.16 27.93
N VAL A 119 1.68 -1.35 27.22
CA VAL A 119 0.23 -1.50 27.07
C VAL A 119 -0.03 -2.86 26.40
N ARG A 120 -0.72 -3.75 27.11
CA ARG A 120 -1.10 -5.07 26.59
C ARG A 120 -2.58 -5.03 26.20
N VAL A 121 -2.87 -5.36 24.95
CA VAL A 121 -4.24 -5.56 24.47
C VAL A 121 -4.63 -7.02 24.73
N ALA A 122 -5.87 -7.26 25.17
CA ALA A 122 -6.36 -8.62 25.38
C ALA A 122 -6.34 -9.41 24.06
N THR A 123 -5.91 -10.68 24.10
CA THR A 123 -5.85 -11.54 22.89
C THR A 123 -7.23 -11.84 22.29
N THR A 124 -8.30 -11.61 23.05
CA THR A 124 -9.69 -11.75 22.62
C THR A 124 -10.26 -10.48 21.98
N THR A 125 -9.48 -9.39 21.91
CA THR A 125 -9.94 -8.12 21.34
C THR A 125 -10.24 -8.29 19.86
N LYS A 126 -11.51 -8.12 19.48
CA LYS A 126 -11.95 -8.07 18.09
C LYS A 126 -12.47 -6.68 17.77
N ILE A 127 -12.32 -6.31 16.50
CA ILE A 127 -12.83 -5.06 15.95
C ILE A 127 -14.03 -5.40 15.07
N ALA A 128 -15.18 -4.80 15.36
CA ALA A 128 -16.37 -4.85 14.54
C ALA A 128 -16.54 -3.52 13.80
N ILE A 129 -16.95 -3.58 12.54
CA ILE A 129 -17.23 -2.42 11.71
C ILE A 129 -18.63 -2.60 11.14
N THR A 130 -19.52 -1.67 11.44
CA THR A 130 -20.91 -1.70 10.95
C THR A 130 -21.21 -0.43 10.18
N ALA A 131 -21.86 -0.57 9.03
CA ALA A 131 -22.32 0.55 8.23
C ALA A 131 -23.78 0.86 8.57
N SER A 132 -24.10 2.14 8.72
CA SER A 132 -25.45 2.65 8.84
C SER A 132 -25.67 3.80 7.86
N THR A 133 -26.79 3.76 7.17
CA THR A 133 -27.26 4.82 6.27
C THR A 133 -28.55 5.38 6.85
N THR A 134 -28.69 6.70 6.88
CA THR A 134 -29.91 7.36 7.35
C THR A 134 -30.50 8.20 6.23
N ILE A 135 -31.82 8.27 6.12
CA ILE A 135 -32.51 9.08 5.10
C ILE A 135 -32.18 10.58 5.26
N SER A 136 -31.75 11.02 6.44
CA SER A 136 -31.45 12.41 6.76
C SER A 136 -30.08 12.91 6.27
N HIS A 137 -29.17 12.02 5.88
CA HIS A 137 -27.81 12.38 5.47
C HIS A 137 -27.38 11.59 4.24
N GLU A 138 -26.73 12.25 3.29
CA GLU A 138 -26.19 11.61 2.08
C GLU A 138 -24.93 10.77 2.37
N ASN A 139 -24.38 10.91 3.57
CA ASN A 139 -23.13 10.28 3.98
C ASN A 139 -23.38 8.90 4.62
N VAL A 140 -22.58 7.92 4.22
CA VAL A 140 -22.54 6.62 4.90
C VAL A 140 -21.80 6.81 6.23
N GLU A 141 -22.44 6.42 7.32
CA GLU A 141 -21.82 6.39 8.64
C GLU A 141 -21.31 4.98 8.94
N LEU A 142 -20.08 4.88 9.43
CA LEU A 142 -19.46 3.64 9.87
C LEU A 142 -19.21 3.72 11.37
N THR A 143 -19.66 2.73 12.09
CA THR A 143 -19.33 2.52 13.49
C THR A 143 -18.19 1.51 13.58
N VAL A 144 -17.09 1.89 14.22
CA VAL A 144 -15.98 1.00 14.57
C VAL A 144 -16.03 0.76 16.08
N SER A 145 -16.06 -0.50 16.50
CA SER A 145 -16.10 -0.86 17.92
C SER A 145 -15.18 -2.03 18.26
N THR A 146 -14.66 -2.03 19.49
CA THR A 146 -14.03 -3.20 20.12
C THR A 146 -15.10 -4.03 20.86
N GLU A 147 -14.93 -5.36 20.89
CA GLU A 147 -15.83 -6.27 21.64
C GLU A 147 -15.53 -6.33 23.16
N ASN A 148 -14.62 -5.50 23.64
CA ASN A 148 -14.21 -5.43 25.03
C ASN A 148 -13.86 -3.99 25.44
N GLU A 149 -13.31 -3.82 26.64
CA GLU A 149 -12.95 -2.50 27.19
C GLU A 149 -11.75 -1.82 26.51
N SER A 150 -11.11 -2.45 25.52
CA SER A 150 -9.99 -1.82 24.82
C SER A 150 -10.48 -0.60 24.05
N VAL A 151 -9.73 0.49 24.11
CA VAL A 151 -10.17 1.78 23.55
C VAL A 151 -9.54 2.05 22.21
N ILE A 152 -10.30 2.65 21.30
CA ILE A 152 -9.86 3.08 19.98
C ILE A 152 -9.20 4.45 20.10
N LYS A 153 -7.92 4.54 19.73
CA LYS A 153 -7.14 5.79 19.72
C LYS A 153 -7.08 6.44 18.35
N MET A 154 -7.11 5.64 17.30
CA MET A 154 -7.00 6.13 15.93
C MET A 154 -7.59 5.11 14.95
N ILE A 155 -8.24 5.61 13.91
CA ILE A 155 -8.72 4.82 12.78
C ILE A 155 -8.09 5.42 11.52
N VAL A 156 -7.50 4.57 10.68
CA VAL A 156 -7.07 4.94 9.34
C VAL A 156 -7.83 4.06 8.35
N ILE A 157 -8.50 4.68 7.39
CA ILE A 157 -9.26 4.00 6.34
C ILE A 157 -8.55 4.29 5.04
N PHE A 158 -8.17 3.25 4.31
CA PHE A 158 -7.59 3.37 2.97
C PHE A 158 -8.60 2.98 1.91
N ASP A 159 -8.62 3.74 0.83
CA ASP A 159 -9.24 3.37 -0.44
C ASP A 159 -8.21 3.54 -1.55
N TYR A 160 -7.87 2.43 -2.19
CA TYR A 160 -6.83 2.42 -3.22
C TYR A 160 -7.38 2.60 -4.63
N ASP A 161 -8.68 2.39 -4.84
CA ASP A 161 -9.27 2.16 -6.17
C ASP A 161 -10.46 3.08 -6.45
N ALA A 162 -11.35 3.25 -5.48
CA ALA A 162 -12.59 3.96 -5.70
C ALA A 162 -12.42 5.48 -5.59
N GLY A 163 -11.31 6.01 -5.08
CA GLY A 163 -11.12 7.46 -4.94
C GLY A 163 -12.24 8.13 -4.12
N ILE A 164 -12.67 7.49 -3.05
CA ILE A 164 -13.70 7.98 -2.12
C ILE A 164 -13.18 9.19 -1.33
N PHE A 165 -11.90 9.16 -0.95
CA PHE A 165 -11.25 10.21 -0.17
C PHE A 165 -10.52 11.22 -1.05
N ASP A 166 -10.25 12.40 -0.51
CA ASP A 166 -9.24 13.29 -1.06
C ASP A 166 -7.85 12.74 -0.72
N GLY A 167 -7.19 12.15 -1.71
CA GLY A 167 -6.01 11.30 -1.52
C GLY A 167 -6.37 9.81 -1.38
N GLU A 168 -5.63 9.08 -0.55
CA GLU A 168 -5.76 7.61 -0.41
C GLU A 168 -6.38 7.15 0.91
N SER A 169 -6.43 8.04 1.90
CA SER A 169 -6.79 7.64 3.25
C SER A 169 -7.49 8.73 4.04
N LEU A 170 -8.40 8.31 4.90
CA LEU A 170 -9.00 9.12 5.94
C LEU A 170 -8.44 8.71 7.31
N VAL A 171 -7.96 9.70 8.07
CA VAL A 171 -7.44 9.50 9.43
C VAL A 171 -8.38 10.14 10.44
N ILE A 172 -8.77 9.38 11.45
CA ILE A 172 -9.68 9.82 12.50
C ILE A 172 -9.03 9.54 13.86
N ARG A 173 -9.04 10.56 14.71
CA ARG A 173 -8.53 10.49 16.08
C ARG A 173 -9.64 10.98 17.03
N PRO A 174 -10.34 10.07 17.72
CA PRO A 174 -11.30 10.47 18.77
C PRO A 174 -10.61 11.36 19.81
N ALA A 175 -11.24 12.48 20.17
CA ALA A 175 -10.70 13.40 21.18
C ALA A 175 -10.51 12.70 22.54
N THR A 176 -11.45 11.82 22.87
CA THR A 176 -11.38 10.91 24.01
C THR A 176 -11.40 9.48 23.49
N PRO A 177 -10.36 8.66 23.74
CA PRO A 177 -10.36 7.25 23.38
C PRO A 177 -11.54 6.51 24.02
N ALA A 178 -12.25 5.70 23.23
CA ALA A 178 -13.40 4.95 23.67
C ALA A 178 -13.49 3.60 22.93
N PRO A 179 -14.21 2.59 23.46
CA PRO A 179 -14.43 1.31 22.78
C PRO A 179 -15.20 1.43 21.46
N LYS A 180 -15.86 2.56 21.21
CA LYS A 180 -16.66 2.83 20.02
C LYS A 180 -16.29 4.19 19.45
N ALA A 181 -16.15 4.27 18.14
CA ALA A 181 -15.95 5.50 17.40
C ALA A 181 -16.81 5.50 16.12
N THR A 182 -17.38 6.66 15.81
CA THR A 182 -18.16 6.87 14.60
C THR A 182 -17.32 7.58 13.54
N VAL A 183 -17.44 7.13 12.30
CA VAL A 183 -16.76 7.66 11.13
C VAL A 183 -17.80 8.02 10.09
N GLN A 184 -17.85 9.28 9.68
CA GLN A 184 -18.67 9.69 8.54
C GLN A 184 -17.81 9.72 7.30
N LEU A 185 -18.18 8.93 6.29
CA LEU A 185 -17.52 8.98 4.99
C LEU A 185 -17.87 10.30 4.28
N PRO A 186 -16.97 10.85 3.45
CA PRO A 186 -17.29 12.01 2.64
C PRO A 186 -18.43 11.70 1.67
N THR A 187 -19.07 12.75 1.16
CA THR A 187 -20.12 12.60 0.15
C THR A 187 -19.56 11.88 -1.07
N LEU A 188 -20.20 10.76 -1.45
CA LEU A 188 -19.71 9.92 -2.53
C LEU A 188 -19.91 10.62 -3.87
N LYS A 189 -18.81 10.83 -4.60
CA LYS A 189 -18.82 11.55 -5.89
C LYS A 189 -19.29 10.67 -7.06
N LYS A 190 -19.37 9.35 -6.87
CA LYS A 190 -19.71 8.38 -7.91
C LYS A 190 -20.32 7.12 -7.30
N ASN A 191 -21.13 6.44 -8.10
CA ASN A 191 -21.69 5.14 -7.77
C ASN A 191 -20.76 4.04 -8.29
N VAL A 192 -19.84 3.57 -7.44
CA VAL A 192 -18.90 2.50 -7.75
C VAL A 192 -18.69 1.60 -6.54
N ALA A 193 -18.53 0.30 -6.78
CA ALA A 193 -18.12 -0.62 -5.73
C ALA A 193 -16.73 -0.26 -5.21
N ALA A 194 -16.56 -0.26 -3.89
CA ALA A 194 -15.31 0.10 -3.22
C ALA A 194 -14.96 -0.90 -2.12
N THR A 195 -13.67 -1.14 -1.93
CA THR A 195 -13.14 -1.93 -0.83
C THR A 195 -12.34 -1.02 0.10
N LEU A 196 -12.79 -0.90 1.34
CA LEU A 196 -12.14 -0.06 2.35
C LEU A 196 -11.25 -0.91 3.25
N HIS A 197 -9.99 -0.51 3.43
CA HIS A 197 -9.05 -1.18 4.32
C HIS A 197 -8.87 -0.39 5.61
N PHE A 198 -9.21 -0.99 6.74
CA PHE A 198 -9.13 -0.35 8.05
C PHE A 198 -7.83 -0.73 8.78
N ARG A 199 -7.17 0.25 9.37
CA ARG A 199 -6.14 0.09 10.40
C ARG A 199 -6.60 0.82 11.65
N VAL A 200 -6.84 0.08 12.72
CA VAL A 200 -7.35 0.63 13.98
C VAL A 200 -6.29 0.47 15.05
N LEU A 201 -5.91 1.58 15.68
CA LEU A 201 -5.03 1.59 16.84
C LEU A 201 -5.88 1.42 18.09
N VAL A 202 -5.66 0.30 18.79
CA VAL A 202 -6.38 -0.08 20.00
C VAL A 202 -5.39 -0.21 21.16
N THR A 203 -5.83 0.15 22.37
CA THR A 203 -5.07 -0.01 23.62
C THR A 203 -5.91 -0.52 24.76
#